data_AF-A0A6V7BUM4-F1
#
_entry.id   AF-A0A6V7BUM4-F1
#
_cell.length_a   1.000
_cell.length_b   1.000
_cell.length_c   1.000
_cell.angle_alpha   90.00
_cell.angle_beta   90.00
_cell.angle_gamma   90.00
#
_symmetry.space_group_name_H-M   'P 1'
#
loop_
_entity.id
_entity.type
_entity.pdbx_description
1 polymer ?
#
loop_
_entity_poly.entity_id
_entity_poly.type
_entity_poly.pdbx_seq_one_letter_code
_entity_poly.pdbx_strand_id
1 'polypeptide(L)'
;MPQFNYALKSNLTLNADMTMPANAANVEAMGINFFDKAAKSTRIGHAGQSDYANHYGPWVVGTAAIYERHYNKPMPGDPEQPMILDMQRLGLKEEVLERNGIDLGSDTRPMPYLDSSTQPPTPGLFQHSKNTHLHVSPISVQELEHVLRERDQQSQSSPALSPSQPGHADHALYQQIKGGVEKLDAQHGREWDASSERMTASLLVLAKEEGLSRVDHVLLNNPTDRLAAGEKVFLVQGTQSDPAHHRADMATVQAVQTPENQSFERVQSINQAQSQAREQQQALEQSQQEVPPPGPTRTR
;
A
#
# COMPACT_ATOMS: atom_id res chain seq x y z
N MET A 1 4.63 -20.59 -48.30
CA MET A 1 5.35 -20.53 -47.01
C MET A 1 6.09 -19.21 -46.96
N PRO A 2 5.90 -18.33 -45.97
CA PRO A 2 6.76 -17.17 -45.82
C PRO A 2 8.20 -17.63 -45.60
N GLN A 3 9.14 -17.15 -46.42
CA GLN A 3 10.57 -17.36 -46.20
C GLN A 3 11.01 -16.39 -45.09
N PHE A 4 11.32 -16.94 -43.92
CA PHE A 4 11.98 -16.18 -42.86
C PHE A 4 13.49 -16.32 -43.04
N ASN A 5 14.16 -15.20 -43.36
CA ASN A 5 15.61 -15.12 -43.32
C ASN A 5 16.02 -14.81 -41.88
N TYR A 6 16.60 -15.79 -41.20
CA TYR A 6 17.18 -15.61 -39.86
C TYR A 6 18.64 -15.19 -40.01
N ALA A 7 18.95 -13.95 -39.64
CA ALA A 7 20.31 -13.42 -39.64
C ALA A 7 20.77 -13.16 -38.20
N LEU A 8 22.01 -13.57 -37.89
CA LEU A 8 22.66 -13.25 -36.62
C LEU A 8 22.78 -11.72 -36.48
N LYS A 9 22.49 -11.19 -35.28
CA LYS A 9 22.69 -9.78 -34.99
C LYS A 9 24.18 -9.46 -34.98
N SER A 10 24.58 -8.34 -35.58
CA SER A 10 25.98 -7.99 -35.84
C SER A 10 26.85 -7.83 -34.59
N ASN A 11 26.25 -7.65 -33.43
CA ASN A 11 26.89 -7.53 -32.12
C ASN A 11 26.86 -8.82 -31.29
N LEU A 12 26.39 -9.94 -31.85
CA LEU A 12 26.47 -11.26 -31.22
C LEU A 12 27.62 -12.07 -31.82
N THR A 13 28.34 -12.77 -30.95
CA THR A 13 29.42 -13.67 -31.33
C THR A 13 29.05 -15.11 -31.02
N LEU A 14 29.41 -16.02 -31.93
CA LEU A 14 29.19 -17.45 -31.75
C LEU A 14 30.54 -18.16 -31.62
N ASN A 15 30.53 -19.30 -30.93
CA ASN A 15 31.60 -20.26 -30.98
C ASN A 15 31.69 -20.89 -32.38
N ALA A 16 32.79 -21.60 -32.66
CA ALA A 16 32.97 -22.31 -33.93
C ALA A 16 31.90 -23.38 -34.20
N ASP A 17 31.27 -23.91 -33.15
CA ASP A 17 30.15 -24.87 -33.21
C ASP A 17 28.77 -24.19 -33.34
N MET A 18 28.74 -22.87 -33.60
CA MET A 18 27.55 -22.04 -33.73
C MET A 18 26.73 -21.88 -32.43
N THR A 19 27.23 -22.33 -31.28
CA THR A 19 26.62 -22.01 -29.99
C THR A 19 26.92 -20.57 -29.57
N MET A 20 25.99 -19.93 -28.88
CA MET A 20 26.18 -18.58 -28.35
C MET A 20 26.66 -18.66 -26.90
N PRO A 21 27.92 -18.30 -26.59
CA PRO A 21 28.40 -18.30 -25.22
C PRO A 21 27.71 -17.22 -24.40
N ALA A 22 27.36 -17.52 -23.14
CA ALA A 22 26.79 -16.58 -22.18
C ALA A 22 27.88 -15.68 -21.54
N ASN A 23 28.71 -15.06 -22.37
CA ASN A 23 29.70 -14.09 -21.92
C ASN A 23 29.08 -12.68 -21.78
N ALA A 24 29.79 -11.77 -21.09
CA ALA A 24 29.29 -10.43 -20.82
C ALA A 24 28.89 -9.66 -22.09
N ALA A 25 29.70 -9.74 -23.15
CA ALA A 25 29.43 -9.05 -24.42
C ALA A 25 28.17 -9.57 -25.11
N ASN A 26 27.95 -10.88 -25.15
CA ASN A 26 26.75 -11.47 -25.73
C ASN A 26 25.51 -11.20 -24.86
N VAL A 27 25.63 -11.21 -23.54
CA VAL A 27 24.53 -10.86 -22.63
C VAL A 27 24.11 -9.39 -22.83
N GLU A 28 25.07 -8.47 -22.88
CA GLU A 28 24.82 -7.06 -23.18
C GLU A 28 24.20 -6.88 -24.58
N ALA A 29 24.75 -7.57 -25.59
CA ALA A 29 24.19 -7.55 -26.93
C ALA A 29 22.76 -8.12 -26.99
N MET A 30 22.43 -9.15 -26.21
CA MET A 30 21.05 -9.63 -26.06
C MET A 30 20.15 -8.57 -25.41
N GLY A 31 20.64 -7.87 -24.38
CA GLY A 31 20.01 -6.68 -23.80
C GLY A 31 19.61 -5.67 -24.87
N ILE A 32 20.59 -5.19 -25.63
CA ILE A 32 20.39 -4.19 -26.71
C ILE A 32 19.40 -4.69 -27.79
N ASN A 33 19.50 -5.96 -28.15
CA ASN A 33 18.73 -6.50 -29.25
C ASN A 33 17.27 -6.83 -28.91
N PHE A 34 16.95 -7.08 -27.64
CA PHE A 34 15.63 -7.59 -27.27
C PHE A 34 14.94 -6.77 -26.17
N PHE A 35 15.69 -6.11 -25.29
CA PHE A 35 15.14 -5.44 -24.10
C PHE A 35 15.35 -3.92 -24.13
N ASP A 36 16.50 -3.42 -24.59
CA ASP A 36 16.80 -1.97 -24.62
C ASP A 36 16.19 -1.28 -25.84
N LYS A 37 14.90 -1.50 -26.02
CA LYS A 37 14.11 -0.96 -27.11
C LYS A 37 13.44 0.32 -26.66
N ALA A 38 13.59 1.36 -27.48
CA ALA A 38 12.86 2.61 -27.28
C ALA A 38 11.35 2.37 -27.29
N ALA A 39 10.63 3.15 -26.49
CA ALA A 39 9.17 3.10 -26.32
C ALA A 39 8.37 2.97 -27.64
N LYS A 40 8.79 3.68 -28.69
CA LYS A 40 8.15 3.61 -30.02
C LYS A 40 8.13 2.21 -30.66
N SER A 41 9.05 1.35 -30.24
CA SER A 41 9.23 -0.01 -30.75
C SER A 41 8.51 -1.05 -29.89
N THR A 42 8.54 -0.87 -28.57
CA THR A 42 7.91 -1.78 -27.60
C THR A 42 6.41 -1.53 -27.49
N ARG A 43 5.99 -0.26 -27.44
CA ARG A 43 4.61 0.19 -27.24
C ARG A 43 3.93 -0.48 -26.04
N ILE A 44 4.69 -0.72 -24.97
CA ILE A 44 4.22 -1.33 -23.74
C ILE A 44 3.82 -0.27 -22.70
N GLY A 45 3.25 -0.69 -21.58
CA GLY A 45 2.75 0.21 -20.54
C GLY A 45 1.34 0.74 -20.82
N HIS A 46 0.76 1.46 -19.85
CA HIS A 46 -0.66 1.85 -19.85
C HIS A 46 -1.04 2.66 -21.10
N ALA A 47 -0.21 3.64 -21.48
CA ALA A 47 -0.43 4.48 -22.65
C ALA A 47 0.25 3.96 -23.94
N GLY A 48 0.90 2.79 -23.90
CA GLY A 48 1.73 2.29 -25.01
C GLY A 48 2.94 3.19 -25.33
N GLN A 49 3.38 4.00 -24.36
CA GLN A 49 4.47 4.96 -24.50
C GLN A 49 5.70 4.58 -23.66
N SER A 50 5.78 3.34 -23.17
CA SER A 50 6.86 2.88 -22.32
C SER A 50 7.85 1.96 -23.03
N ASP A 51 9.10 2.02 -22.61
CA ASP A 51 10.09 0.95 -22.77
C ASP A 51 10.07 0.00 -21.56
N TYR A 52 10.94 -1.01 -21.56
CA TYR A 52 11.01 -2.02 -20.51
C TYR A 52 11.39 -1.46 -19.14
N ALA A 53 12.40 -0.57 -19.08
CA ALA A 53 12.83 0.05 -17.83
C ALA A 53 11.68 0.83 -17.18
N ASN A 54 10.98 1.66 -17.96
CA ASN A 54 9.88 2.46 -17.45
C ASN A 54 8.58 1.67 -17.24
N HIS A 55 8.43 0.50 -17.85
CA HIS A 55 7.25 -0.35 -17.64
C HIS A 55 7.28 -1.03 -16.28
N TYR A 56 8.46 -1.51 -15.86
CA TYR A 56 8.66 -2.15 -14.56
C TYR A 56 9.13 -1.16 -13.46
N GLY A 57 9.65 0.00 -13.86
CA GLY A 57 10.12 1.04 -12.96
C GLY A 57 9.12 1.50 -11.88
N PRO A 58 7.80 1.63 -12.13
CA PRO A 58 6.86 2.11 -11.12
C PRO A 58 6.80 1.21 -9.89
N TRP A 59 6.94 -0.10 -10.08
CA TRP A 59 6.99 -1.06 -8.97
C TRP A 59 8.26 -0.88 -8.13
N VAL A 60 9.40 -0.67 -8.78
CA VAL A 60 10.69 -0.45 -8.10
C VAL A 60 10.66 0.86 -7.32
N VAL A 61 10.22 1.95 -7.96
CA VAL A 61 10.11 3.28 -7.34
C VAL A 61 9.11 3.28 -6.19
N GLY A 62 7.93 2.69 -6.38
CA GLY A 62 6.93 2.55 -5.32
C GLY A 62 7.45 1.76 -4.12
N THR A 63 8.12 0.63 -4.38
CA THR A 63 8.75 -0.19 -3.33
C THR A 63 9.84 0.59 -2.59
N ALA A 64 10.74 1.27 -3.32
CA ALA A 64 11.77 2.10 -2.71
C ALA A 64 11.17 3.20 -1.83
N ALA A 65 10.12 3.89 -2.29
CA ALA A 65 9.43 4.91 -1.51
C ALA A 65 8.80 4.35 -0.21
N ILE A 66 8.19 3.15 -0.27
CA ILE A 66 7.65 2.47 0.91
C ILE A 66 8.78 2.15 1.91
N TYR A 67 9.92 1.64 1.42
CA TYR A 67 11.09 1.34 2.25
C TYR A 67 11.70 2.59 2.88
N GLU A 68 11.89 3.67 2.11
CA GLU A 68 12.39 4.95 2.62
C GLU A 68 11.51 5.46 3.76
N ARG A 69 10.19 5.46 3.61
CA ARG A 69 9.28 5.89 4.68
C ARG A 69 9.35 5.04 5.92
N HIS A 70 9.57 3.74 5.76
CA HIS A 70 9.61 2.82 6.88
C HIS A 70 10.92 2.94 7.68
N TYR A 71 12.05 3.03 6.98
CA TYR A 71 13.38 2.93 7.58
C TYR A 71 14.10 4.26 7.76
N ASN A 72 13.79 5.27 6.95
CA ASN A 72 14.41 6.60 6.97
C ASN A 72 13.47 7.64 7.63
N LYS A 73 13.05 7.33 8.87
CA LYS A 73 12.15 8.22 9.62
C LYS A 73 12.90 9.50 10.01
N PRO A 74 12.31 10.70 9.80
CA PRO A 74 12.92 11.95 10.22
C PRO A 74 13.17 11.92 11.74
N MET A 75 14.37 12.35 12.15
CA MET A 75 14.69 12.50 13.56
C MET A 75 14.09 13.82 14.10
N PRO A 76 13.74 13.91 15.38
CA PRO A 76 13.25 15.16 15.95
C PRO A 76 14.26 16.30 15.75
N GLY A 77 13.89 17.30 14.95
CA GLY A 77 14.74 18.45 14.63
C GLY A 77 15.51 18.36 13.31
N ASP A 78 15.50 17.20 12.65
CA ASP A 78 16.10 17.02 11.32
C ASP A 78 15.00 16.90 10.25
N PRO A 79 15.12 17.61 9.11
CA PRO A 79 14.15 17.51 8.04
C PRO A 79 14.20 16.15 7.35
N GLU A 80 13.03 15.65 6.93
CA GLU A 80 12.92 14.46 6.07
C GLU A 80 13.86 14.59 4.86
N GLN A 81 14.66 13.55 4.61
CA GLN A 81 15.57 13.55 3.48
C GLN A 81 14.84 13.03 2.24
N PRO A 82 14.98 13.68 1.07
CA PRO A 82 14.40 13.16 -0.16
C PRO A 82 15.11 11.86 -0.57
N MET A 83 14.39 10.99 -1.28
CA MET A 83 15.01 9.84 -1.94
C MET A 83 16.01 10.32 -3.01
N ILE A 84 17.16 9.67 -3.15
CA ILE A 84 18.15 10.05 -4.18
C ILE A 84 18.22 8.95 -5.24
N LEU A 85 18.02 9.30 -6.50
CA LEU A 85 18.04 8.38 -7.64
C LEU A 85 18.86 8.97 -8.78
N ASP A 86 19.60 8.12 -9.49
CA ASP A 86 20.21 8.49 -10.77
C ASP A 86 19.27 8.06 -11.90
N MET A 87 18.36 8.95 -12.31
CA MET A 87 17.29 8.59 -13.26
C MET A 87 17.85 8.26 -14.63
N GLN A 88 18.92 8.96 -15.06
CA GLN A 88 19.58 8.71 -16.32
C GLN A 88 20.23 7.32 -16.35
N ARG A 89 21.00 6.95 -15.32
CA ARG A 89 21.66 5.63 -15.23
C ARG A 89 20.64 4.49 -15.14
N LEU A 90 19.50 4.73 -14.49
CA LEU A 90 18.41 3.76 -14.39
C LEU A 90 17.53 3.74 -15.65
N GLY A 91 17.71 4.67 -16.58
CA GLY A 91 16.89 4.80 -17.79
C GLY A 91 15.43 5.19 -17.50
N LEU A 92 15.17 5.82 -16.36
CA LEU A 92 13.82 6.13 -15.88
C LEU A 92 13.41 7.56 -16.24
N LYS A 93 12.11 7.77 -16.39
CA LYS A 93 11.50 9.07 -16.67
C LYS A 93 10.25 9.21 -15.82
N GLU A 94 10.23 10.21 -14.94
CA GLU A 94 9.13 10.46 -13.99
C GLU A 94 7.75 10.44 -14.68
N GLU A 95 7.59 11.21 -15.76
CA GLU A 95 6.33 11.24 -16.53
C GLU A 95 5.88 9.87 -17.02
N VAL A 96 6.81 9.03 -17.48
CA VAL A 96 6.49 7.69 -18.01
C VAL A 96 6.18 6.73 -16.87
N LEU A 97 6.90 6.84 -15.75
CA LEU A 97 6.64 6.07 -14.54
C LEU A 97 5.23 6.33 -14.01
N GLU A 98 4.85 7.60 -13.88
CA GLU A 98 3.53 7.97 -13.36
C GLU A 98 2.41 7.57 -14.31
N ARG A 99 2.62 7.71 -15.63
CA ARG A 99 1.66 7.18 -16.61
C ARG A 99 1.52 5.66 -16.57
N ASN A 100 2.55 4.92 -16.16
CA ASN A 100 2.46 3.48 -15.95
C ASN A 100 1.88 3.09 -14.58
N GLY A 101 1.72 4.06 -13.67
CA GLY A 101 1.08 3.91 -12.37
C GLY A 101 2.07 3.53 -11.27
N ILE A 102 2.52 4.52 -10.51
CA ILE A 102 3.33 4.32 -9.30
C ILE A 102 2.39 4.04 -8.12
N ASP A 103 2.65 2.93 -7.41
CA ASP A 103 1.97 2.58 -6.18
C ASP A 103 2.85 2.91 -4.96
N LEU A 104 2.52 4.00 -4.26
CA LEU A 104 3.21 4.42 -3.04
C LEU A 104 2.74 3.66 -1.77
N GLY A 105 1.82 2.70 -1.90
CA GLY A 105 1.31 1.92 -0.78
C GLY A 105 0.18 2.62 -0.02
N SER A 106 0.10 2.35 1.29
CA SER A 106 -0.94 2.89 2.19
C SER A 106 -0.80 4.39 2.43
N ASP A 107 0.43 4.90 2.52
CA ASP A 107 0.71 6.34 2.49
C ASP A 107 0.75 6.78 1.02
N THR A 108 -0.30 7.45 0.54
CA THR A 108 -0.37 7.92 -0.84
C THR A 108 0.16 9.33 -1.03
N ARG A 109 0.77 9.96 -0.01
CA ARG A 109 1.38 11.28 -0.16
C ARG A 109 2.44 11.22 -1.27
N PRO A 110 2.63 12.27 -2.06
CA PRO A 110 3.69 12.27 -3.08
C PRO A 110 5.08 12.07 -2.46
N MET A 111 5.97 11.35 -3.14
CA MET A 111 7.32 11.03 -2.66
C MET A 111 8.35 11.99 -3.25
N PRO A 112 8.97 12.87 -2.43
CA PRO A 112 10.03 13.76 -2.88
C PRO A 112 11.30 12.98 -3.23
N TYR A 113 11.96 13.38 -4.33
CA TYR A 113 13.27 12.81 -4.69
C TYR A 113 14.20 13.85 -5.34
N LEU A 114 15.49 13.53 -5.38
CA LEU A 114 16.53 14.25 -6.10
C LEU A 114 17.12 13.34 -7.18
N ASP A 115 17.07 13.81 -8.44
CA ASP A 115 17.75 13.20 -9.57
C ASP A 115 19.23 13.60 -9.56
N SER A 116 20.11 12.67 -9.15
CA SER A 116 21.55 12.88 -9.08
C SER A 116 22.26 12.80 -10.43
N SER A 117 21.54 12.54 -11.52
CA SER A 117 22.11 12.57 -12.87
C SER A 117 22.45 13.99 -13.37
N THR A 118 21.96 15.02 -12.69
CA THR A 118 22.20 16.44 -13.00
C THR A 118 23.02 17.13 -11.90
N GLN A 119 23.63 18.27 -12.25
CA GLN A 119 24.39 19.10 -11.31
C GLN A 119 23.94 20.58 -11.41
N PRO A 120 23.31 21.15 -10.35
CA PRO A 120 22.91 20.47 -9.12
C PRO A 120 21.81 19.42 -9.36
N PRO A 121 21.63 18.44 -8.46
CA PRO A 121 20.58 17.43 -8.57
C PRO A 121 19.20 18.05 -8.79
N THR A 122 18.45 17.52 -9.75
CA THR A 122 17.14 18.05 -10.13
C THR A 122 16.07 17.49 -9.20
N PRO A 123 15.28 18.34 -8.52
CA PRO A 123 14.20 17.87 -7.68
C PRO A 123 13.05 17.29 -8.51
N GLY A 124 12.39 16.28 -7.97
CA GLY A 124 11.17 15.71 -8.54
C GLY A 124 10.22 15.20 -7.47
N LEU A 125 9.02 14.81 -7.89
CA LEU A 125 7.95 14.44 -6.97
C LEU A 125 7.11 13.30 -7.53
N PHE A 126 7.39 12.07 -7.08
CA PHE A 126 6.60 10.92 -7.52
C PHE A 126 5.20 10.95 -6.93
N GLN A 127 4.20 11.03 -7.80
CA GLN A 127 2.78 10.97 -7.46
C GLN A 127 2.31 9.53 -7.27
N HIS A 128 1.42 9.31 -6.30
CA HIS A 128 0.64 8.06 -6.27
C HIS A 128 -0.30 8.05 -7.48
N SER A 129 0.08 7.30 -8.51
CA SER A 129 -0.55 7.33 -9.83
C SER A 129 -1.11 5.97 -10.25
N LYS A 130 -1.09 4.97 -9.35
CA LYS A 130 -1.60 3.60 -9.58
C LYS A 130 -2.94 3.55 -10.31
N ASN A 131 -3.87 4.43 -9.92
CA ASN A 131 -5.23 4.47 -10.49
C ASN A 131 -5.45 5.65 -11.42
N THR A 132 -4.65 6.71 -11.31
CA THR A 132 -4.87 7.95 -12.09
C THR A 132 -4.11 7.93 -13.41
N HIS A 133 -2.94 7.31 -13.46
CA HIS A 133 -2.02 7.35 -14.61
C HIS A 133 -1.67 8.78 -15.06
N LEU A 134 -1.80 9.76 -14.16
CA LEU A 134 -1.54 11.17 -14.44
C LEU A 134 -0.17 11.56 -13.89
N HIS A 135 0.56 12.32 -14.71
CA HIS A 135 1.79 12.97 -14.29
C HIS A 135 1.53 14.38 -13.79
N VAL A 136 2.11 14.76 -12.65
CA VAL A 136 2.04 16.12 -12.09
C VAL A 136 3.42 16.54 -11.59
N SER A 137 4.22 17.15 -12.47
CA SER A 137 5.51 17.82 -12.14
C SER A 137 6.09 18.56 -13.37
N PRO A 138 7.11 19.46 -13.25
CA PRO A 138 8.16 19.49 -12.21
C PRO A 138 7.94 20.52 -11.09
N ILE A 139 8.43 20.18 -9.89
CA ILE A 139 8.62 21.11 -8.76
C ILE A 139 10.04 21.67 -8.77
N SER A 140 10.23 22.90 -8.30
CA SER A 140 11.53 23.52 -8.05
C SER A 140 12.17 23.08 -6.73
N VAL A 141 13.46 23.40 -6.51
CA VAL A 141 14.17 23.04 -5.25
C VAL A 141 13.51 23.72 -4.05
N GLN A 142 13.03 24.95 -4.24
CA GLN A 142 12.33 25.72 -3.21
C GLN A 142 10.98 25.10 -2.88
N GLU A 143 10.24 24.61 -3.88
CA GLU A 143 8.99 23.88 -3.68
C GLU A 143 9.24 22.53 -3.04
N LEU A 144 10.33 21.82 -3.37
CA LEU A 144 10.74 20.60 -2.70
C LEU A 144 11.02 20.85 -1.21
N GLU A 145 11.83 21.87 -0.88
CA GLU A 145 12.07 22.26 0.51
C GLU A 145 10.78 22.63 1.25
N HIS A 146 9.84 23.31 0.58
CA HIS A 146 8.54 23.63 1.16
C HIS A 146 7.74 22.37 1.46
N VAL A 147 7.65 21.44 0.50
CA VAL A 147 6.96 20.15 0.68
C VAL A 147 7.59 19.35 1.81
N LEU A 148 8.92 19.30 1.92
CA LEU A 148 9.61 18.62 3.02
C LEU A 148 9.28 19.28 4.37
N ARG A 149 9.30 20.62 4.45
CA ARG A 149 8.92 21.34 5.69
C ARG A 149 7.45 21.14 6.08
N GLU A 150 6.53 21.17 5.12
CA GLU A 150 5.11 20.89 5.37
C GLU A 150 4.90 19.46 5.87
N ARG A 151 5.65 18.50 5.31
CA ARG A 151 5.64 17.11 5.76
C ARG A 151 6.20 16.95 7.16
N ASP A 152 7.28 17.65 7.51
CA ASP A 152 7.80 17.67 8.88
C ASP A 152 6.77 18.26 9.85
N GLN A 153 6.10 19.36 9.48
CA GLN A 153 5.05 19.97 10.31
C GLN A 153 3.82 19.07 10.47
N GLN A 154 3.39 18.37 9.41
CA GLN A 154 2.31 17.38 9.47
C GLN A 154 2.71 16.12 10.26
N SER A 155 3.98 15.74 10.24
CA SER A 155 4.52 14.63 11.04
C SER A 155 4.69 15.04 12.51
N GLN A 156 4.86 16.34 12.79
CA GLN A 156 4.95 16.91 14.13
C GLN A 156 3.59 17.35 14.72
N SER A 157 2.54 17.50 13.91
CA SER A 157 1.17 17.64 14.40
C SER A 157 0.67 16.27 14.85
N SER A 158 1.03 15.90 16.09
CA SER A 158 0.64 14.70 16.86
C SER A 158 0.62 13.40 16.03
N PRO A 159 1.48 12.39 16.33
CA PRO A 159 1.37 11.09 15.66
C PRO A 159 -0.09 10.66 15.72
N ALA A 160 -0.68 10.35 14.55
CA ALA A 160 -2.07 9.91 14.48
C ALA A 160 -2.25 8.86 15.57
N LEU A 161 -3.13 9.14 16.54
CA LEU A 161 -3.26 8.31 17.73
C LEU A 161 -3.48 6.87 17.26
N SER A 162 -2.62 5.96 17.68
CA SER A 162 -2.81 4.55 17.36
C SER A 162 -4.03 4.00 18.12
N PRO A 163 -4.67 2.93 17.64
CA PRO A 163 -5.77 2.31 18.37
C PRO A 163 -5.42 1.91 19.81
N SER A 164 -4.14 1.67 20.12
CA SER A 164 -3.67 1.37 21.47
C SER A 164 -3.63 2.59 22.40
N GLN A 165 -3.78 3.81 21.89
CA GLN A 165 -3.69 5.05 22.66
C GLN A 165 -5.07 5.63 23.02
N PRO A 166 -5.23 6.14 24.27
CA PRO A 166 -6.44 6.86 24.66
C PRO A 166 -6.71 8.05 23.74
N GLY A 167 -7.96 8.18 23.28
CA GLY A 167 -8.39 9.25 22.37
C GLY A 167 -8.54 8.82 20.90
N HIS A 168 -8.08 7.64 20.52
CA HIS A 168 -8.41 7.08 19.20
C HIS A 168 -9.84 6.53 19.17
N ALA A 169 -10.54 6.66 18.04
CA ALA A 169 -11.93 6.21 17.88
C ALA A 169 -12.10 4.70 18.14
N ASP A 170 -11.13 3.89 17.70
CA ASP A 170 -11.14 2.43 17.90
C ASP A 170 -10.55 1.98 19.25
N HIS A 171 -10.16 2.91 20.13
CA HIS A 171 -9.48 2.55 21.39
C HIS A 171 -10.32 1.66 22.29
N ALA A 172 -11.63 1.92 22.36
CA ALA A 172 -12.53 1.10 23.18
C ALA A 172 -12.59 -0.35 22.69
N LEU A 173 -12.68 -0.56 21.38
CA LEU A 173 -12.70 -1.89 20.77
C LEU A 173 -11.35 -2.60 20.94
N TYR A 174 -10.25 -1.86 20.76
CA TYR A 174 -8.89 -2.36 21.01
C TYR A 174 -8.74 -2.88 22.45
N GLN A 175 -9.19 -2.12 23.45
CA GLN A 175 -9.12 -2.52 24.86
C GLN A 175 -9.94 -3.77 25.18
N GLN A 176 -11.12 -3.93 24.56
CA GLN A 176 -11.94 -5.13 24.71
C GLN A 176 -11.22 -6.38 24.18
N ILE A 177 -10.63 -6.27 22.99
CA ILE A 177 -9.86 -7.37 22.37
C ILE A 177 -8.63 -7.68 23.23
N LYS A 178 -7.88 -6.64 23.63
CA LYS A 178 -6.71 -6.78 24.51
C LYS A 178 -7.05 -7.57 25.78
N GLY A 179 -8.12 -7.17 26.49
CA GLY A 179 -8.56 -7.87 27.69
C GLY A 179 -9.01 -9.32 27.43
N GLY A 180 -9.49 -9.64 26.23
CA GLY A 180 -9.77 -11.01 25.81
C GLY A 180 -8.51 -11.84 25.58
N VAL A 181 -7.50 -11.25 24.91
CA VAL A 181 -6.20 -11.89 24.66
C VAL A 181 -5.43 -12.09 25.97
N GLU A 182 -5.44 -11.12 26.89
CA GLU A 182 -4.82 -11.27 28.22
C GLU A 182 -5.44 -12.43 29.01
N LYS A 183 -6.77 -12.58 28.97
CA LYS A 183 -7.45 -13.74 29.58
C LYS A 183 -7.06 -15.05 28.91
N LEU A 184 -6.92 -15.04 27.59
CA LEU A 184 -6.52 -16.21 26.82
C LEU A 184 -5.09 -16.65 27.17
N ASP A 185 -4.16 -15.69 27.28
CA ASP A 185 -2.78 -15.96 27.68
C ASP A 185 -2.72 -16.53 29.11
N ALA A 186 -3.44 -15.90 30.05
CA ALA A 186 -3.51 -16.38 31.44
C ALA A 186 -4.06 -17.82 31.56
N GLN A 187 -5.07 -18.18 30.75
CA GLN A 187 -5.62 -19.54 30.70
C GLN A 187 -4.59 -20.59 30.23
N HIS A 188 -3.61 -20.18 29.43
CA HIS A 188 -2.56 -21.06 28.90
C HIS A 188 -1.22 -20.89 29.63
N GLY A 189 -1.21 -20.18 30.78
CA GLY A 189 -0.01 -19.95 31.57
C GLY A 189 1.04 -19.08 30.87
N ARG A 190 0.60 -18.20 29.96
CA ARG A 190 1.44 -17.25 29.25
C ARG A 190 1.27 -15.86 29.86
N GLU A 191 2.37 -15.11 29.85
CA GLU A 191 2.38 -13.69 30.14
C GLU A 191 2.19 -12.88 28.85
N TRP A 192 1.70 -11.65 29.00
CA TRP A 192 1.58 -10.72 27.87
C TRP A 192 2.94 -10.46 27.22
N ASP A 193 3.02 -10.65 25.91
CA ASP A 193 4.24 -10.44 25.13
C ASP A 193 3.97 -9.81 23.75
N ALA A 194 5.03 -9.64 22.96
CA ALA A 194 4.92 -9.04 21.62
C ALA A 194 4.02 -9.82 20.65
N SER A 195 3.79 -11.12 20.88
CA SER A 195 2.82 -11.89 20.09
C SER A 195 1.38 -11.60 20.50
N SER A 196 1.14 -11.30 21.78
CA SER A 196 -0.16 -10.84 22.29
C SER A 196 -0.54 -9.47 21.72
N GLU A 197 0.45 -8.57 21.59
CA GLU A 197 0.30 -7.28 20.91
C GLU A 197 -0.09 -7.45 19.44
N ARG A 198 0.68 -8.25 18.69
CA ARG A 198 0.39 -8.54 17.27
C ARG A 198 -0.97 -9.22 17.08
N MET A 199 -1.32 -10.16 17.94
CA MET A 199 -2.64 -10.80 17.93
C MET A 199 -3.75 -9.79 18.16
N THR A 200 -3.62 -8.92 19.18
CA THR A 200 -4.62 -7.90 19.49
C THR A 200 -4.85 -6.96 18.31
N ALA A 201 -3.78 -6.49 17.67
CA ALA A 201 -3.87 -5.62 16.51
C ALA A 201 -4.49 -6.30 15.29
N SER A 202 -4.11 -7.55 15.02
CA SER A 202 -4.68 -8.36 13.92
C SER A 202 -6.18 -8.63 14.14
N LEU A 203 -6.57 -8.92 15.37
CA LEU A 203 -7.96 -9.11 15.75
C LEU A 203 -8.77 -7.82 15.64
N LEU A 204 -8.17 -6.65 15.90
CA LEU A 204 -8.85 -5.38 15.67
C LEU A 204 -9.18 -5.17 14.18
N VAL A 205 -8.28 -5.56 13.27
CA VAL A 205 -8.57 -5.56 11.83
C VAL A 205 -9.76 -6.46 11.52
N LEU A 206 -9.71 -7.72 11.98
CA LEU A 206 -10.77 -8.70 11.76
C LEU A 206 -12.13 -8.20 12.27
N ALA A 207 -12.15 -7.61 13.48
CA ALA A 207 -13.36 -7.05 14.05
C ALA A 207 -13.99 -5.98 13.15
N LYS A 208 -13.19 -5.10 12.57
CA LYS A 208 -13.67 -4.02 11.71
C LYS A 208 -14.09 -4.50 10.33
N GLU A 209 -13.38 -5.45 9.74
CA GLU A 209 -13.73 -6.06 8.46
C GLU A 209 -15.09 -6.79 8.55
N GLU A 210 -15.34 -7.48 9.66
CA GLU A 210 -16.60 -8.21 9.92
C GLU A 210 -17.69 -7.33 10.57
N GLY A 211 -17.43 -6.02 10.71
CA GLY A 211 -18.41 -5.06 11.22
C GLY A 211 -18.80 -5.26 12.70
N LEU A 212 -17.93 -5.88 13.51
CA LEU A 212 -18.12 -5.99 14.95
C LEU A 212 -17.96 -4.62 15.61
N SER A 213 -19.00 -4.21 16.35
CA SER A 213 -19.01 -2.96 17.11
C SER A 213 -18.45 -3.09 18.53
N ARG A 214 -18.40 -4.32 19.05
CA ARG A 214 -17.83 -4.68 20.35
C ARG A 214 -17.33 -6.13 20.31
N VAL A 215 -16.42 -6.47 21.21
CA VAL A 215 -15.96 -7.86 21.41
C VAL A 215 -16.19 -8.26 22.85
N ASP A 216 -17.00 -9.29 23.05
CA ASP A 216 -17.33 -9.82 24.37
C ASP A 216 -16.41 -10.99 24.74
N HIS A 217 -15.99 -11.80 23.74
CA HIS A 217 -15.08 -12.93 23.95
C HIS A 217 -14.02 -13.07 22.84
N VAL A 218 -12.80 -13.45 23.24
CA VAL A 218 -11.72 -13.93 22.37
C VAL A 218 -11.44 -15.38 22.73
N LEU A 219 -11.60 -16.29 21.78
CA LEU A 219 -11.58 -17.74 22.05
C LEU A 219 -10.73 -18.47 21.01
N LEU A 220 -10.14 -19.59 21.40
CA LEU A 220 -9.49 -20.53 20.48
C LEU A 220 -10.45 -21.65 20.09
N ASN A 221 -10.26 -22.27 18.92
CA ASN A 221 -11.02 -23.49 18.61
C ASN A 221 -10.60 -24.66 19.49
N ASN A 222 -11.60 -25.49 19.80
CA ASN A 222 -11.38 -26.85 20.26
C ASN A 222 -10.88 -27.74 19.11
N PRO A 223 -10.15 -28.83 19.42
CA PRO A 223 -9.73 -29.78 18.40
C PRO A 223 -10.95 -30.45 17.75
N THR A 224 -10.87 -30.65 16.44
CA THR A 224 -11.86 -31.38 15.63
C THR A 224 -11.11 -32.33 14.68
N ASP A 225 -11.83 -33.16 13.92
CA ASP A 225 -11.21 -34.05 12.91
C ASP A 225 -10.40 -33.30 11.84
N ARG A 226 -10.60 -31.98 11.70
CA ARG A 226 -9.97 -31.14 10.66
C ARG A 226 -9.03 -30.08 11.21
N LEU A 227 -9.14 -29.72 12.48
CA LEU A 227 -8.40 -28.59 13.06
C LEU A 227 -7.79 -29.02 14.40
N ALA A 228 -6.51 -28.73 14.58
CA ALA A 228 -5.84 -28.88 15.87
C ALA A 228 -6.38 -27.85 16.87
N ALA A 229 -6.21 -28.13 18.17
CA ALA A 229 -6.55 -27.17 19.21
C ALA A 229 -5.76 -25.87 19.02
N GLY A 230 -6.43 -24.71 19.07
CA GLY A 230 -5.77 -23.41 18.96
C GLY A 230 -5.33 -22.98 17.56
N GLU A 231 -5.70 -23.71 16.51
CA GLU A 231 -5.37 -23.36 15.11
C GLU A 231 -6.08 -22.08 14.63
N LYS A 232 -7.27 -21.79 15.17
CA LYS A 232 -8.05 -20.58 14.91
C LYS A 232 -8.37 -19.81 16.18
N VAL A 233 -8.41 -18.50 16.03
CA VAL A 233 -8.88 -17.55 17.05
C VAL A 233 -10.18 -16.90 16.57
N PHE A 234 -11.12 -16.72 17.49
CA PHE A 234 -12.48 -16.22 17.25
C PHE A 234 -12.75 -14.98 18.08
N LEU A 235 -13.39 -13.99 17.45
CA LEU A 235 -14.03 -12.88 18.12
C LEU A 235 -15.53 -13.13 18.18
N VAL A 236 -16.12 -12.95 19.36
CA VAL A 236 -17.56 -13.11 19.56
C VAL A 236 -18.14 -11.81 20.12
N GLN A 237 -19.19 -11.32 19.48
CA GLN A 237 -20.08 -10.30 19.99
C GLN A 237 -21.40 -10.96 20.42
N GLY A 238 -21.78 -10.75 21.68
CA GLY A 238 -22.91 -11.40 22.34
C GLY A 238 -22.50 -12.59 23.21
N THR A 239 -23.47 -13.12 23.97
CA THR A 239 -23.23 -14.32 24.77
C THR A 239 -23.17 -15.55 23.87
N GLN A 240 -22.39 -16.57 24.25
CA GLN A 240 -22.28 -17.80 23.46
C GLN A 240 -23.62 -18.55 23.31
N SER A 241 -24.56 -18.32 24.22
CA SER A 241 -25.93 -18.86 24.19
C SER A 241 -26.90 -18.02 23.35
N ASP A 242 -26.49 -16.86 22.85
CA ASP A 242 -27.33 -15.97 22.04
C ASP A 242 -27.38 -16.47 20.59
N PRO A 243 -28.55 -16.86 20.05
CA PRO A 243 -28.69 -17.26 18.65
C PRO A 243 -28.27 -16.16 17.67
N ALA A 244 -28.31 -14.89 18.07
CA ALA A 244 -27.91 -13.74 17.27
C ALA A 244 -26.45 -13.30 17.51
N HIS A 245 -25.62 -14.13 18.17
CA HIS A 245 -24.19 -13.82 18.31
C HIS A 245 -23.52 -13.63 16.94
N HIS A 246 -22.67 -12.60 16.84
CA HIS A 246 -21.83 -12.39 15.67
C HIS A 246 -20.44 -12.94 15.97
N ARG A 247 -19.89 -13.72 15.03
CA ARG A 247 -18.58 -14.33 15.18
C ARG A 247 -17.72 -14.06 13.95
N ALA A 248 -16.49 -13.65 14.21
CA ALA A 248 -15.42 -13.53 13.23
C ALA A 248 -14.27 -14.45 13.61
N ASP A 249 -13.50 -14.94 12.64
CA ASP A 249 -12.35 -15.80 12.92
C ASP A 249 -11.18 -15.62 11.96
N MET A 250 -9.99 -15.95 12.45
CA MET A 250 -8.78 -16.00 11.63
C MET A 250 -7.81 -17.08 12.13
N ALA A 251 -6.81 -17.42 11.31
CA ALA A 251 -5.76 -18.35 11.72
C ALA A 251 -4.91 -17.74 12.84
N THR A 252 -4.69 -18.49 13.92
CA THR A 252 -3.89 -18.00 15.07
C THR A 252 -2.48 -17.62 14.65
N VAL A 253 -1.88 -18.41 13.75
CA VAL A 253 -0.55 -18.14 13.17
C VAL A 253 -0.50 -16.80 12.46
N GLN A 254 -1.52 -16.47 11.68
CA GLN A 254 -1.61 -15.18 11.00
C GLN A 254 -1.71 -14.03 12.01
N ALA A 255 -2.52 -14.20 13.05
CA ALA A 255 -2.72 -13.19 14.08
C ALA A 255 -1.42 -12.86 14.85
N VAL A 256 -0.59 -13.88 15.14
CA VAL A 256 0.67 -13.66 15.88
C VAL A 256 1.87 -13.30 15.01
N GLN A 257 1.78 -13.44 13.69
CA GLN A 257 2.88 -13.13 12.76
C GLN A 257 2.73 -11.76 12.10
N THR A 258 1.50 -11.26 11.94
CA THR A 258 1.26 -9.96 11.32
C THR A 258 1.85 -8.85 12.20
N PRO A 259 2.78 -8.03 11.70
CA PRO A 259 3.31 -6.89 12.45
C PRO A 259 2.19 -5.94 12.92
N GLU A 260 2.34 -5.42 14.13
CA GLU A 260 1.33 -4.55 14.75
C GLU A 260 1.08 -3.29 13.91
N ASN A 261 2.15 -2.64 13.44
CA ASN A 261 2.07 -1.47 12.60
C ASN A 261 1.27 -1.72 11.31
N GLN A 262 1.49 -2.88 10.67
CA GLN A 262 0.74 -3.27 9.47
C GLN A 262 -0.75 -3.42 9.76
N SER A 263 -1.10 -3.95 10.94
CA SER A 263 -2.50 -4.08 11.36
C SER A 263 -3.13 -2.71 11.62
N PHE A 264 -2.42 -1.78 12.28
CA PHE A 264 -2.93 -0.43 12.52
C PHE A 264 -3.08 0.40 11.24
N GLU A 265 -2.15 0.28 10.29
CA GLU A 265 -2.31 0.88 8.96
C GLU A 265 -3.57 0.35 8.25
N ARG A 266 -3.85 -0.94 8.38
CA ARG A 266 -5.06 -1.55 7.81
C ARG A 266 -6.33 -1.05 8.49
N VAL A 267 -6.35 -0.94 9.82
CA VAL A 267 -7.44 -0.31 10.58
C VAL A 267 -7.73 1.11 10.08
N GLN A 268 -6.68 1.90 9.86
CA GLN A 268 -6.82 3.26 9.33
C GLN A 268 -7.44 3.28 7.93
N SER A 269 -7.02 2.37 7.04
CA SER A 269 -7.59 2.25 5.69
C SER A 269 -9.09 1.90 5.71
N ILE A 270 -9.50 1.00 6.61
CA ILE A 270 -10.90 0.61 6.79
C ILE A 270 -11.73 1.81 7.27
N ASN A 271 -11.20 2.59 8.23
CA ASN A 271 -11.87 3.78 8.73
C ASN A 271 -12.11 4.82 7.64
N GLN A 272 -11.11 5.08 6.80
CA GLN A 272 -11.23 6.03 5.69
C GLN A 272 -12.25 5.58 4.64
N ALA A 273 -12.23 4.29 4.29
CA ALA A 273 -13.21 3.74 3.35
C ALA A 273 -14.65 3.86 3.88
N GLN A 274 -14.85 3.60 5.17
CA GLN A 274 -16.16 3.72 5.81
C GLN A 274 -16.64 5.18 5.91
N SER A 275 -15.76 6.14 6.18
CA SER A 275 -16.14 7.56 6.24
C SER A 275 -16.57 8.07 4.86
N GLN A 276 -15.80 7.76 3.81
CA GLN A 276 -16.12 8.15 2.43
C GLN A 276 -17.45 7.55 1.96
N ALA A 277 -17.72 6.28 2.28
CA ALA A 277 -18.99 5.64 1.93
C ALA A 277 -20.19 6.33 2.59
N ARG A 278 -20.06 6.76 3.85
CA ARG A 278 -21.11 7.50 4.58
C ARG A 278 -21.37 8.89 3.98
N GLU A 279 -20.31 9.61 3.61
CA GLU A 279 -20.42 10.93 2.97
C GLU A 279 -21.15 10.85 1.62
N GLN A 280 -20.84 9.84 0.80
CA GLN A 280 -21.51 9.61 -0.48
C GLN A 280 -23.00 9.29 -0.30
N GLN A 281 -23.36 8.47 0.70
CA GLN A 281 -24.75 8.15 1.00
C GLN A 281 -25.53 9.40 1.43
N GLN A 282 -24.97 10.26 2.27
CA GLN A 282 -25.61 11.50 2.69
C GLN A 282 -25.83 12.48 1.53
N ALA A 283 -24.90 12.57 0.58
CA ALA A 283 -25.05 13.40 -0.62
C ALA A 283 -26.18 12.89 -1.55
N LEU A 284 -26.31 11.57 -1.68
CA LEU A 284 -27.39 10.92 -2.44
C LEU A 284 -28.77 11.09 -1.80
N GLU A 285 -28.86 11.16 -0.47
CA GLU A 285 -30.12 11.42 0.23
C GLU A 285 -30.56 12.89 0.11
N GLN A 286 -29.64 13.84 0.20
CA GLN A 286 -29.95 15.27 0.04
C GLN A 286 -30.45 15.59 -1.38
N SER A 287 -29.85 14.99 -2.41
CA SER A 287 -30.30 15.19 -3.80
C SER A 287 -31.69 14.60 -4.10
N GLN A 288 -32.18 13.64 -3.30
CA GLN A 288 -33.52 13.07 -3.46
C GLN A 288 -34.63 13.85 -2.74
N GLN A 289 -34.29 14.70 -1.76
CA GLN A 289 -35.25 15.55 -1.06
C GLN A 289 -35.56 16.87 -1.80
N GLU A 290 -34.82 17.20 -2.86
CA GLU A 290 -35.02 18.41 -3.68
C GLU A 290 -35.98 18.19 -4.87
N VAL A 291 -37.13 17.53 -4.63
CA VAL A 291 -38.23 17.46 -5.61
C VAL A 291 -39.20 18.62 -5.34
N PRO A 292 -39.33 19.62 -6.24
CA PRO A 292 -40.21 20.76 -6.01
C PRO A 292 -41.69 20.34 -6.05
N PRO A 293 -42.58 20.94 -5.23
CA PRO A 293 -43.99 20.58 -5.20
C PRO A 293 -44.71 20.90 -6.53
N PRO A 294 -45.73 20.13 -6.92
CA PRO A 294 -46.46 20.35 -8.16
C PRO A 294 -47.15 21.72 -8.15
N GLY A 295 -46.85 22.53 -9.17
CA GLY A 295 -47.37 23.89 -9.30
C GLY A 295 -48.90 23.96 -9.42
N PRO A 296 -49.54 25.07 -9.02
CA PRO A 296 -50.98 25.17 -8.91
C PRO A 296 -51.68 25.13 -10.28
N THR A 297 -52.66 24.23 -10.41
CA THR A 297 -53.61 24.16 -11.52
C THR A 297 -54.43 25.45 -11.63
N ARG A 298 -54.18 26.25 -12.67
CA ARG A 298 -55.09 27.35 -13.04
C ARG A 298 -56.32 26.76 -13.72
N THR A 299 -57.46 26.82 -13.03
CA THR A 299 -58.76 26.60 -13.66
C THR A 299 -59.37 27.96 -14.00
N ARG A 300 -59.67 28.10 -15.30
CA ARG A 300 -60.45 29.08 -16.05
C ARG A 300 -60.98 30.34 -15.34
#